data_AF-A0A942MRP9-F1
#
_entry.id   AF-A0A942MRP9-F1
#
_cell.length_a   1.000
_cell.length_b   1.000
_cell.length_c   1.000
_cell.angle_alpha   90.00
_cell.angle_beta   90.00
_cell.angle_gamma   90.00
#
_symmetry.space_group_name_H-M   'P 1'
#
loop_
_entity.id
_entity.type
_entity.pdbx_description
1 polymer ?
#
loop_
_entity_poly.entity_id
_entity_poly.type
_entity_poly.pdbx_seq_one_letter_code
_entity_poly.pdbx_strand_id
1 'polypeptide(L)'
;MKDYIPGGEAEFSVWLENVNTKLPAYTDTLGVSHEDIAALQSAFNDVKAKIAEHRAMSTSLHSLTQAKVNVLASARSFVRKVMNRLKTHDRFTTVIGEDLGIIAPPQGAMLPGALDGVAPSFQLTVLPDLVRNDWVKGDFDGVVGQSRRNNETTWVSLGRDSKSPY
;
A
#
# COMPACT_ATOMS: atom_id res chain seq x y z
N MET A 1 4.09 -19.61 36.08
CA MET A 1 3.32 -18.48 35.50
C MET A 1 3.55 -18.50 33.99
N LYS A 2 2.59 -18.00 33.20
CA LYS A 2 2.73 -17.88 31.74
C LYS A 2 3.12 -16.44 31.41
N ASP A 3 4.06 -16.27 30.51
CA ASP A 3 4.54 -14.95 30.10
C ASP A 3 3.44 -14.21 29.31
N TYR A 4 3.35 -12.90 29.53
CA TYR A 4 2.42 -12.02 28.80
C TYR A 4 3.19 -10.89 28.12
N ILE A 5 3.12 -10.88 26.78
CA ILE A 5 3.62 -9.81 25.93
C ILE A 5 2.50 -9.50 24.92
N PRO A 6 2.02 -8.24 24.82
CA PRO A 6 0.98 -7.90 23.85
C PRO A 6 1.44 -8.14 22.41
N GLY A 7 0.52 -8.57 21.54
CA GLY A 7 0.84 -8.89 20.14
C GLY A 7 0.74 -7.70 19.18
N GLY A 8 -0.10 -6.71 19.46
CA GLY A 8 -0.23 -5.51 18.62
C GLY A 8 0.85 -4.47 18.90
N GLU A 9 1.36 -3.79 17.88
CA GLU A 9 2.40 -2.73 18.03
C GLU A 9 1.96 -1.63 19.01
N ALA A 10 0.72 -1.15 18.89
CA ALA A 10 0.21 -0.09 19.75
C ALA A 10 0.11 -0.54 21.22
N GLU A 11 -0.37 -1.75 21.44
CA GLU A 11 -0.52 -2.35 22.77
C GLU A 11 0.85 -2.66 23.38
N PHE A 12 1.78 -3.18 22.59
CA PHE A 12 3.15 -3.46 22.98
C PHE A 12 3.89 -2.17 23.34
N SER A 13 3.74 -1.09 22.56
CA SER A 13 4.38 0.20 22.85
C SER A 13 3.90 0.79 24.18
N VAL A 14 2.59 0.74 24.45
CA VAL A 14 2.01 1.24 25.72
C VAL A 14 2.44 0.37 26.90
N TRP A 15 2.42 -0.95 26.72
CA TRP A 15 2.88 -1.89 27.73
C TRP A 15 4.37 -1.71 28.05
N LEU A 16 5.21 -1.58 27.03
CA LEU A 16 6.65 -1.42 27.18
C LEU A 16 7.00 -0.09 27.86
N GLU A 17 6.28 0.99 27.55
CA GLU A 17 6.41 2.28 28.26
C GLU A 17 6.05 2.15 29.75
N ASN A 18 4.98 1.44 30.08
CA ASN A 18 4.58 1.18 31.45
C ASN A 18 5.62 0.33 32.22
N VAL A 19 6.18 -0.70 31.58
CA VAL A 19 7.27 -1.51 32.16
C VAL A 19 8.50 -0.65 32.38
N ASN A 20 8.94 0.10 31.36
CA ASN A 20 10.13 0.94 31.41
C ASN A 20 10.06 2.02 32.51
N THR A 21 8.87 2.55 32.78
CA THR A 21 8.67 3.59 33.80
C THR A 21 8.55 3.04 35.21
N LYS A 22 7.94 1.86 35.41
CA LYS A 22 7.67 1.32 36.74
C LYS A 22 8.70 0.32 37.25
N LEU A 23 9.36 -0.43 36.35
CA LEU A 23 10.35 -1.45 36.73
C LEU A 23 11.46 -0.90 37.65
N PRO A 24 12.01 0.32 37.46
CA PRO A 24 13.02 0.88 38.35
C PRO A 24 12.59 1.01 39.82
N ALA A 25 11.28 1.10 40.11
CA ALA A 25 10.78 1.18 41.49
C ALA A 25 10.71 -0.18 42.20
N TYR A 26 10.86 -1.28 41.46
CA TYR A 26 10.74 -2.65 41.97
C TYR A 26 12.06 -3.43 41.94
N THR A 27 13.18 -2.78 41.62
CA THR A 27 14.48 -3.43 41.37
C THR A 27 14.98 -4.20 42.59
N ASP A 28 14.91 -3.59 43.77
CA ASP A 28 15.38 -4.20 45.02
C ASP A 28 14.50 -5.40 45.43
N THR A 29 13.20 -5.33 45.10
CA THR A 29 12.23 -6.40 45.41
C THR A 29 12.38 -7.58 44.46
N LEU A 30 12.68 -7.31 43.18
CA LEU A 30 12.75 -8.31 42.12
C LEU A 30 14.18 -8.81 41.85
N GLY A 31 15.19 -8.23 42.49
CA GLY A 31 16.60 -8.58 42.29
C GLY A 31 17.11 -8.27 40.87
N VAL A 32 16.53 -7.27 40.21
CA VAL A 32 16.91 -6.88 38.84
C VAL A 32 18.18 -6.04 38.89
N SER A 33 19.19 -6.42 38.11
CA SER A 33 20.46 -5.69 38.07
C SER A 33 20.31 -4.32 37.40
N HIS A 34 21.20 -3.39 37.74
CA HIS A 34 21.24 -2.09 37.08
C HIS A 34 21.56 -2.20 35.58
N GLU A 35 22.34 -3.20 35.20
CA GLU A 35 22.71 -3.50 33.81
C GLU A 35 21.48 -3.92 32.99
N ASP A 36 20.62 -4.77 33.56
CA ASP A 36 19.39 -5.21 32.90
C ASP A 36 18.40 -4.07 32.68
N ILE A 37 18.30 -3.15 33.65
CA ILE A 37 17.45 -1.94 33.50
C ILE A 37 17.97 -1.07 32.37
N ALA A 38 19.29 -0.84 32.31
CA ALA A 38 19.91 -0.04 31.27
C ALA A 38 19.71 -0.68 29.88
N ALA A 39 19.84 -2.00 29.77
CA ALA A 39 19.58 -2.74 28.54
C ALA A 39 18.10 -2.63 28.11
N LEU A 40 17.16 -2.76 29.04
CA LEU A 40 15.72 -2.65 28.76
C LEU A 40 15.34 -1.22 28.34
N GLN A 41 15.90 -0.20 28.99
CA GLN A 41 15.72 1.21 28.60
C GLN A 41 16.27 1.50 27.21
N SER A 42 17.44 0.93 26.87
CA SER A 42 18.02 1.03 25.54
C SER A 42 17.09 0.41 24.47
N ALA A 43 16.60 -0.81 24.72
CA ALA A 43 15.67 -1.49 23.81
C ALA A 43 14.36 -0.72 23.63
N PHE A 44 13.80 -0.16 24.72
CA PHE A 44 12.61 0.69 24.64
C PHE A 44 12.83 1.92 23.75
N ASN A 45 13.96 2.62 23.92
CA ASN A 45 14.30 3.79 23.13
C ASN A 45 14.48 3.45 21.64
N ASP A 46 15.11 2.32 21.33
CA ASP A 46 15.31 1.86 19.95
C ASP A 46 13.97 1.53 19.27
N VAL A 47 13.10 0.74 19.94
CA VAL A 47 11.75 0.42 19.43
C VAL A 47 10.94 1.69 19.17
N LYS A 48 10.94 2.63 20.12
CA LYS A 48 10.22 3.90 19.98
C LYS A 48 10.75 4.74 18.80
N ALA A 49 12.07 4.78 18.63
CA ALA A 49 12.70 5.48 17.51
C ALA A 49 12.31 4.85 16.17
N LYS A 50 12.36 3.52 16.05
CA LYS A 50 12.04 2.80 14.81
C LYS A 50 10.57 2.89 14.42
N ILE A 51 9.66 2.85 15.39
CA ILE A 51 8.23 3.08 15.14
C ILE A 51 7.99 4.51 14.59
N ALA A 52 8.65 5.52 15.17
CA ALA A 52 8.54 6.90 14.68
C ALA A 52 9.11 7.06 13.26
N GLU A 53 10.26 6.45 12.97
CA GLU A 53 10.90 6.44 11.65
C GLU A 53 9.97 5.80 10.59
N HIS A 54 9.39 4.63 10.90
CA HIS A 54 8.45 3.96 10.01
C HIS A 54 7.21 4.83 9.68
N ARG A 55 6.65 5.52 10.67
CA ARG A 55 5.50 6.44 10.48
C ARG A 55 5.86 7.65 9.61
N ALA A 56 7.06 8.22 9.81
CA ALA A 56 7.55 9.33 8.99
C ALA A 56 7.76 8.91 7.53
N MET A 57 8.33 7.72 7.30
CA MET A 57 8.51 7.16 5.96
C MET A 57 7.17 6.83 5.29
N SER A 58 6.21 6.27 6.03
CA SER A 58 4.87 5.99 5.52
C SER A 58 4.14 7.26 5.05
N THR A 59 4.26 8.34 5.83
CA THR A 59 3.71 9.65 5.47
C THR A 59 4.38 10.22 4.22
N SER A 60 5.71 10.09 4.12
CA SER A 60 6.48 10.52 2.94
C SER A 60 6.13 9.72 1.68
N LEU A 61 5.96 8.40 1.80
CA LEU A 61 5.53 7.55 0.70
C LEU A 61 4.14 7.95 0.19
N HIS A 62 3.21 8.24 1.11
CA HIS A 62 1.88 8.70 0.75
C HIS A 62 1.93 10.02 -0.03
N SER A 63 2.70 11.01 0.46
CA SER A 63 2.82 12.32 -0.19
C SER A 63 3.47 12.21 -1.57
N LEU A 64 4.55 11.43 -1.71
CA LEU A 64 5.23 11.17 -2.98
C LEU A 64 4.31 10.46 -3.98
N THR A 65 3.48 9.53 -3.50
CA THR A 65 2.49 8.87 -4.35
C THR A 65 1.46 9.86 -4.87
N GLN A 66 0.95 10.75 -4.01
CA GLN A 66 0.02 11.79 -4.42
C GLN A 66 0.67 12.78 -5.40
N ALA A 67 1.91 13.16 -5.15
CA ALA A 67 2.69 14.03 -6.04
C ALA A 67 2.84 13.39 -7.43
N LYS A 68 3.20 12.10 -7.51
CA LYS A 68 3.28 11.34 -8.76
C LYS A 68 1.95 11.38 -9.53
N VAL A 69 0.83 11.12 -8.85
CA VAL A 69 -0.50 11.14 -9.46
C VAL A 69 -0.83 12.53 -10.02
N ASN A 70 -0.56 13.59 -9.25
CA ASN A 70 -0.83 14.96 -9.67
C ASN A 70 0.01 15.39 -10.88
N VAL A 71 1.29 15.01 -10.90
CA VAL A 71 2.21 15.27 -12.03
C VAL A 71 1.73 14.53 -13.28
N LEU A 72 1.38 13.25 -13.17
CA LEU A 72 0.86 12.47 -14.30
C LEU A 72 -0.46 13.04 -14.83
N ALA A 73 -1.38 13.46 -13.96
CA ALA A 73 -2.63 14.08 -14.36
C ALA A 73 -2.39 15.38 -15.14
N SER A 74 -1.48 16.23 -14.64
CA SER A 74 -1.12 17.50 -15.26
C SER A 74 -0.43 17.30 -16.61
N ALA A 75 0.52 16.37 -16.68
CA ALA A 75 1.21 15.99 -17.91
C ALA A 75 0.24 15.44 -18.95
N ARG A 76 -0.67 14.53 -18.57
CA ARG A 76 -1.70 13.98 -19.48
C ARG A 76 -2.61 15.07 -20.04
N SER A 77 -3.03 16.04 -19.21
CA SER A 77 -3.85 17.16 -19.65
C SER A 77 -3.11 18.04 -20.66
N PHE A 78 -1.84 18.36 -20.37
CA PHE A 78 -0.99 19.12 -21.29
C PHE A 78 -0.77 18.39 -22.62
N VAL A 79 -0.35 17.12 -22.57
CA VAL A 79 -0.14 16.28 -23.75
C VAL A 79 -1.41 16.23 -24.59
N ARG A 80 -2.58 16.01 -23.97
CA ARG A 80 -3.87 16.00 -24.68
C ARG A 80 -4.13 17.31 -25.43
N LYS A 81 -3.86 18.47 -24.83
CA LYS A 81 -4.01 19.77 -25.49
C LYS A 81 -3.09 19.89 -26.72
N VAL A 82 -1.83 19.47 -26.59
CA VAL A 82 -0.87 19.48 -27.70
C VAL A 82 -1.30 18.53 -28.81
N MET A 83 -1.70 17.30 -28.48
CA MET A 83 -2.15 16.31 -29.45
C MET A 83 -3.39 16.78 -30.22
N ASN A 84 -4.36 17.40 -29.55
CA ASN A 84 -5.54 17.95 -30.21
C ASN A 84 -5.17 19.06 -31.20
N ARG A 85 -4.24 19.94 -30.83
CA ARG A 85 -3.76 21.01 -31.73
C ARG A 85 -2.99 20.46 -32.94
N LEU A 86 -2.23 19.38 -32.76
CA LEU A 86 -1.54 18.72 -33.88
C LEU A 86 -2.56 18.14 -34.88
N LYS A 87 -3.63 17.49 -34.38
CA LYS A 87 -4.68 16.92 -35.23
C LYS A 87 -5.45 17.96 -36.05
N THR A 88 -5.50 19.21 -35.60
CA THR A 88 -6.20 20.30 -36.32
C THR A 88 -5.31 20.99 -37.36
N HIS A 89 -4.05 20.61 -37.51
CA HIS A 89 -3.13 21.24 -38.44
C HIS A 89 -3.30 20.69 -39.86
N ASP A 90 -3.32 21.56 -40.87
CA ASP A 90 -3.59 21.18 -42.28
C ASP A 90 -2.63 20.14 -42.86
N ARG A 91 -1.41 20.06 -42.31
CA ARG A 91 -0.39 19.05 -42.70
C ARG A 91 -0.47 17.74 -41.92
N PHE A 92 -1.40 17.61 -40.97
CA PHE A 92 -1.57 16.37 -40.22
C PHE A 92 -2.22 15.32 -41.12
N THR A 93 -1.56 14.18 -41.29
CA THR A 93 -2.07 13.05 -42.08
C THR A 93 -2.27 11.83 -41.19
N THR A 94 -3.10 10.88 -41.64
CA THR A 94 -3.33 9.61 -40.94
C THR A 94 -2.03 8.85 -40.71
N VAL A 95 -1.14 8.82 -41.71
CA VAL A 95 0.18 8.19 -41.62
C VAL A 95 1.03 8.81 -40.51
N ILE A 96 1.06 10.15 -40.40
CA ILE A 96 1.77 10.85 -39.31
C ILE A 96 1.12 10.53 -37.95
N GLY A 97 -0.21 10.48 -37.89
CA GLY A 97 -0.94 10.17 -36.66
C GLY A 97 -0.77 8.75 -36.15
N GLU A 98 -0.65 7.78 -37.05
CA GLU A 98 -0.37 6.37 -36.77
C GLU A 98 1.08 6.18 -36.32
N ASP A 99 2.04 6.78 -37.03
CA ASP A 99 3.48 6.71 -36.68
C ASP A 99 3.76 7.31 -35.29
N LEU A 100 3.09 8.41 -34.94
CA LEU A 100 3.17 9.03 -33.62
C LEU A 100 2.32 8.34 -32.54
N GLY A 101 1.53 7.31 -32.87
CA GLY A 101 0.65 6.60 -31.94
C GLY A 101 -0.50 7.45 -31.35
N ILE A 102 -0.88 8.54 -32.02
CA ILE A 102 -1.93 9.48 -31.57
C ILE A 102 -3.32 9.02 -32.06
N ILE A 103 -3.36 8.19 -33.09
CA ILE A 103 -4.54 7.45 -33.54
C ILE A 103 -4.46 6.07 -32.91
N ALA A 104 -5.47 5.70 -32.12
CA ALA A 104 -5.50 4.39 -31.48
C ALA A 104 -5.65 3.30 -32.55
N PRO A 105 -4.96 2.15 -32.41
CA PRO A 105 -5.27 0.98 -33.21
C PRO A 105 -6.73 0.55 -32.96
N PRO A 106 -7.38 -0.12 -33.93
CA PRO A 106 -8.76 -0.56 -33.78
C PRO A 106 -8.98 -1.32 -32.45
N GLN A 107 -10.07 -0.99 -31.75
CA GLN A 107 -10.43 -1.60 -30.47
C GLN A 107 -10.51 -3.12 -30.63
N GLY A 108 -9.73 -3.85 -29.82
CA GLY A 108 -9.67 -5.31 -29.84
C GLY A 108 -8.26 -5.89 -29.97
N ALA A 109 -7.26 -5.09 -30.33
CA ALA A 109 -5.86 -5.53 -30.29
C ALA A 109 -5.34 -5.51 -28.84
N MET A 110 -5.65 -6.55 -28.05
CA MET A 110 -4.80 -6.91 -26.92
C MET A 110 -3.44 -7.33 -27.50
N LEU A 111 -2.34 -6.85 -26.90
CA LEU A 111 -1.01 -7.37 -27.22
C LEU A 111 -1.01 -8.89 -26.97
N PRO A 112 -0.62 -9.72 -27.96
CA PRO A 112 -0.42 -11.15 -27.73
C PRO A 112 0.59 -11.34 -26.59
N GLY A 113 0.21 -12.06 -25.53
CA GLY A 113 1.05 -12.31 -24.35
C GLY A 113 0.77 -11.46 -23.11
N ALA A 114 -0.17 -10.49 -23.15
CA ALA A 114 -0.48 -9.64 -22.00
C ALA A 114 -1.11 -10.36 -20.78
N LEU A 115 -1.48 -11.64 -20.91
CA LEU A 115 -2.02 -12.46 -19.82
C LEU A 115 -1.18 -13.71 -19.51
N ASP A 116 -0.09 -13.93 -20.25
CA ASP A 116 0.77 -15.09 -20.03
C ASP A 116 1.88 -14.75 -19.03
N GLY A 117 1.76 -15.27 -17.80
CA GLY A 117 2.89 -15.40 -16.86
C GLY A 117 2.86 -14.56 -15.58
N VAL A 118 1.92 -13.62 -15.41
CA VAL A 118 1.89 -12.76 -14.20
C VAL A 118 0.45 -12.52 -13.70
N ALA A 119 -0.34 -13.57 -13.54
CA ALA A 119 -1.66 -13.45 -12.92
C ALA A 119 -1.52 -12.86 -11.50
N PRO A 120 -2.40 -11.92 -11.09
CA PRO A 120 -2.36 -11.40 -9.72
C PRO A 120 -2.69 -12.53 -8.76
N SER A 121 -1.92 -12.65 -7.68
CA SER A 121 -2.19 -13.64 -6.64
C SER A 121 -3.11 -13.03 -5.58
N PHE A 122 -3.97 -13.87 -5.01
CA PHE A 122 -4.89 -13.49 -3.95
C PHE A 122 -4.87 -14.55 -2.85
N GLN A 123 -4.91 -14.10 -1.61
CA GLN A 123 -5.07 -14.95 -0.43
C GLN A 123 -6.25 -14.42 0.38
N LEU A 124 -7.20 -15.31 0.66
CA LEU A 124 -8.34 -15.01 1.51
C LEU A 124 -8.11 -15.60 2.90
N THR A 125 -8.20 -14.76 3.92
CA THR A 125 -8.17 -15.19 5.32
C THR A 125 -9.53 -14.91 5.95
N VAL A 126 -10.19 -15.97 6.40
CA VAL A 126 -11.46 -15.87 7.15
C VAL A 126 -11.13 -15.60 8.61
N LEU A 127 -11.61 -14.48 9.14
CA LEU A 127 -11.56 -14.10 10.55
C LEU A 127 -12.98 -14.15 11.15
N PRO A 128 -13.13 -14.13 12.49
CA PRO A 128 -14.44 -14.32 13.14
C PRO A 128 -15.54 -13.34 12.69
N ASP A 129 -15.17 -12.13 12.28
CA ASP A 129 -16.08 -11.03 11.94
C ASP A 129 -15.86 -10.45 10.54
N LEU A 130 -14.80 -10.84 9.83
CA LEU A 130 -14.46 -10.31 8.51
C LEU A 130 -13.69 -11.30 7.64
N VAL A 131 -13.61 -11.00 6.34
CA VAL A 131 -12.73 -11.69 5.40
C VAL A 131 -11.66 -10.71 4.95
N ARG A 132 -10.39 -11.04 5.20
CA ARG A 132 -9.25 -10.29 4.68
C ARG A 132 -8.88 -10.85 3.31
N ASN A 133 -8.64 -9.96 2.35
CA ASN A 133 -8.12 -10.28 1.02
C ASN A 133 -6.76 -9.62 0.86
N ASP A 134 -5.71 -10.44 0.83
CA ASP A 134 -4.34 -10.03 0.54
C ASP A 134 -4.08 -10.30 -0.94
N TRP A 135 -3.50 -9.34 -1.67
CA TRP A 135 -3.30 -9.47 -3.11
C TRP A 135 -1.95 -8.92 -3.56
N VAL A 136 -1.41 -9.52 -4.62
CA VAL A 136 -0.21 -9.04 -5.30
C VAL A 136 -0.61 -8.54 -6.69
N LYS A 137 -0.27 -7.28 -6.96
CA LYS A 137 -0.69 -6.54 -8.16
C LYS A 137 -0.24 -7.16 -9.48
N GLY A 138 0.90 -7.83 -9.51
CA GLY A 138 1.54 -8.23 -10.76
C GLY A 138 1.74 -7.01 -11.67
N ASP A 139 1.48 -7.19 -12.97
CA ASP A 139 1.56 -6.13 -13.99
C ASP A 139 0.26 -5.32 -14.16
N PHE A 140 -0.76 -5.58 -13.33
CA PHE A 140 -2.05 -4.90 -13.42
C PHE A 140 -2.00 -3.52 -12.77
N ASP A 141 -2.96 -2.63 -13.04
CA ASP A 141 -3.02 -1.30 -12.42
C ASP A 141 -3.60 -1.30 -11.00
N GLY A 142 -4.29 -2.37 -10.60
CA GLY A 142 -4.96 -2.51 -9.32
C GLY A 142 -6.02 -3.61 -9.34
N VAL A 143 -6.80 -3.69 -8.26
CA VAL A 143 -7.89 -4.66 -8.10
C VAL A 143 -9.21 -3.94 -7.86
N VAL A 144 -10.29 -4.54 -8.36
CA VAL A 144 -11.67 -4.15 -8.04
C VAL A 144 -12.27 -5.29 -7.23
N GLY A 145 -12.60 -5.01 -5.98
CA GLY A 145 -13.23 -5.98 -5.09
C GLY A 145 -14.73 -6.01 -5.31
N GLN A 146 -15.28 -7.20 -5.51
CA GLN A 146 -16.71 -7.45 -5.56
C GLN A 146 -17.05 -8.62 -4.64
N SER A 147 -18.21 -8.58 -3.99
CA SER A 147 -18.73 -9.68 -3.18
C SER A 147 -20.06 -10.16 -3.71
N ARG A 148 -20.32 -11.44 -3.51
CA ARG A 148 -21.61 -12.05 -3.76
C ARG A 148 -21.78 -13.18 -2.74
N ARG A 149 -22.80 -13.10 -1.91
CA ARG A 149 -23.19 -14.18 -1.00
C ARG A 149 -24.01 -15.23 -1.77
N ASN A 150 -24.08 -16.47 -1.27
CA ASN A 150 -24.76 -17.59 -1.96
C ASN A 150 -26.20 -17.27 -2.41
N ASN A 151 -26.88 -16.37 -1.70
CA ASN A 151 -28.29 -16.05 -1.94
C ASN A 151 -28.47 -14.80 -2.79
N GLU A 152 -27.40 -14.11 -3.15
CA GLU A 152 -27.41 -12.89 -3.96
C GLU A 152 -27.30 -13.25 -5.44
N THR A 153 -28.06 -12.56 -6.29
CA THR A 153 -28.02 -12.74 -7.75
C THR A 153 -27.12 -11.71 -8.43
N THR A 154 -26.72 -10.66 -7.71
CA THR A 154 -25.91 -9.55 -8.20
C THR A 154 -24.62 -9.42 -7.39
N TRP A 155 -23.54 -9.04 -8.07
CA TRP A 155 -22.29 -8.69 -7.42
C TRP A 155 -22.40 -7.30 -6.80
N VAL A 156 -22.03 -7.18 -5.53
CA VAL A 156 -21.95 -5.91 -4.80
C VAL A 156 -20.51 -5.42 -4.85
N SER A 157 -20.32 -4.19 -5.33
CA SER A 157 -19.01 -3.54 -5.36
C SER A 157 -18.53 -3.24 -3.94
N LEU A 158 -17.34 -3.73 -3.59
CA LEU A 158 -16.69 -3.46 -2.30
C LEU A 158 -15.74 -2.26 -2.37
N GLY A 159 -15.13 -2.02 -3.53
CA GLY A 159 -14.20 -0.91 -3.73
C GLY A 159 -13.14 -1.21 -4.80
N ARG A 160 -12.22 -0.25 -4.97
CA ARG A 160 -11.07 -0.38 -5.87
C ARG A 160 -9.81 -0.01 -5.10
N ASP A 161 -8.79 -0.84 -5.24
CA ASP A 161 -7.44 -0.55 -4.75
C ASP A 161 -6.47 -0.53 -5.93
N SER A 162 -5.47 0.36 -5.88
CA SER A 162 -4.48 0.56 -6.94
C SER A 162 -3.04 0.57 -6.44
N LYS A 163 -2.83 0.39 -5.13
CA LYS A 163 -1.51 0.43 -4.48
C LYS A 163 -1.13 -0.94 -3.93
N SER A 164 0.10 -1.35 -4.21
CA SER A 164 0.75 -2.56 -3.72
C SER A 164 2.21 -2.21 -3.40
N PRO A 165 2.88 -2.86 -2.43
CA PRO A 165 2.32 -3.73 -1.39
C PRO A 165 1.92 -2.94 -0.13
N TYR A 166 0.95 -3.46 0.63
CA TYR A 166 0.83 -3.26 2.07
C TYR A 166 0.76 -4.64 2.71
#